data_AF-A0A661K2C8-F1
#
_entry.id   AF-A0A661K2C8-F1
#
_cell.length_a   1.000
_cell.length_b   1.000
_cell.length_c   1.000
_cell.angle_alpha   90.00
_cell.angle_beta   90.00
_cell.angle_gamma   90.00
#
_symmetry.space_group_name_H-M   'P 1'
#
loop_
_entity.id
_entity.type
_entity.pdbx_description
1 polymer ?
#
loop_
_entity_poly.entity_id
_entity_poly.type
_entity_poly.pdbx_seq_one_letter_code
_entity_poly.pdbx_strand_id
1 'polypeptide(L)'
;MDSHSRELVLVACVHFDPGGYKKLEEVLYREKPSHIFVELSPWGFSLRKRYSRFLLEHLRKNLREAASILRIKYTDTLKHPSIQSIVAKISIPYEYRASYNYSIKSGARVSLVDSSLYSIKHTLTWADLLDTRNLVLLLSQESPSLSSQVSYEYRLAGSILRQSDKNAVTTLLTYGDNTEEEREEWIFNQLRLQLSIRNPKKSVFIGGWKHFA
;
A
#
# COMPACT_ATOMS: atom_id res chain seq x y z
N MET A 1 -3.73 -32.47 -24.75
CA MET A 1 -3.02 -31.66 -23.74
C MET A 1 -4.04 -30.68 -23.19
N ASP A 2 -4.54 -30.91 -21.97
CA ASP A 2 -5.50 -30.00 -21.35
C ASP A 2 -4.88 -28.62 -21.18
N SER A 3 -5.36 -27.64 -21.94
CA SER A 3 -5.05 -26.24 -21.71
C SER A 3 -5.74 -25.83 -20.41
N HIS A 4 -5.11 -26.11 -19.28
CA HIS A 4 -5.52 -25.54 -18.00
C HIS A 4 -5.43 -24.02 -18.16
N SER A 5 -6.58 -23.36 -18.24
CA SER A 5 -6.67 -21.91 -18.34
C SER A 5 -5.97 -21.30 -17.13
N ARG A 6 -4.88 -20.58 -17.38
CA ARG A 6 -4.16 -19.85 -16.33
C ARG A 6 -4.98 -18.64 -15.94
N GLU A 7 -5.37 -18.55 -14.68
CA GLU A 7 -6.16 -17.44 -14.17
C GLU A 7 -5.26 -16.51 -13.33
N LEU A 8 -5.24 -15.24 -13.71
CA LEU A 8 -4.69 -14.16 -12.88
C LEU A 8 -5.86 -13.27 -12.44
N VAL A 9 -6.16 -13.28 -11.14
CA VAL A 9 -7.15 -12.40 -10.54
C VAL A 9 -6.48 -11.12 -10.07
N LEU A 10 -7.03 -9.98 -10.47
CA LEU A 10 -6.55 -8.66 -10.08
C LEU A 10 -7.39 -8.15 -8.90
N VAL A 11 -6.74 -7.83 -7.78
CA VAL A 11 -7.39 -7.36 -6.55
C VAL A 11 -6.96 -5.94 -6.24
N ALA A 12 -7.85 -5.00 -6.56
CA ALA A 12 -7.72 -3.59 -6.25
C ALA A 12 -7.93 -3.31 -4.75
N CYS A 13 -6.95 -2.69 -4.11
CA CYS A 13 -6.96 -2.33 -2.70
C CYS A 13 -6.93 -0.81 -2.50
N VAL A 14 -7.60 -0.34 -1.45
CA VAL A 14 -7.40 1.02 -0.93
C VAL A 14 -6.34 0.92 0.17
N HIS A 15 -5.18 1.55 -0.05
CA HIS A 15 -4.12 1.55 0.94
C HIS A 15 -4.59 2.16 2.25
N PHE A 16 -4.04 1.65 3.36
CA PHE A 16 -4.34 2.10 4.72
C PHE A 16 -5.78 1.88 5.20
N ASP A 17 -6.64 1.16 4.45
CA ASP A 17 -7.97 0.75 4.93
C ASP A 17 -7.87 -0.03 6.26
N PRO A 18 -8.41 0.48 7.38
CA PRO A 18 -8.43 -0.25 8.65
C PRO A 18 -9.13 -1.61 8.57
N GLY A 19 -10.12 -1.75 7.68
CA GLY A 19 -10.83 -3.00 7.40
C GLY A 19 -10.23 -3.82 6.26
N GLY A 20 -9.20 -3.31 5.58
CA GLY A 20 -8.65 -3.88 4.35
C GLY A 20 -8.08 -5.28 4.54
N TYR A 21 -7.46 -5.54 5.70
CA TYR A 21 -6.92 -6.87 6.03
C TYR A 21 -8.00 -7.96 5.94
N LYS A 22 -9.15 -7.74 6.60
CA LYS A 22 -10.22 -8.75 6.69
C LYS A 22 -10.86 -8.98 5.32
N LYS A 23 -11.15 -7.89 4.59
CA LYS A 23 -11.70 -7.96 3.22
C LYS A 23 -10.78 -8.74 2.28
N LEU A 24 -9.47 -8.46 2.35
CA LEU A 24 -8.49 -9.15 1.51
C LEU A 24 -8.35 -10.62 1.89
N GLU A 25 -8.37 -10.95 3.19
CA GLU A 25 -8.37 -12.33 3.65
C GLU A 25 -9.58 -13.11 3.09
N GLU A 26 -10.78 -12.53 3.14
CA GLU A 26 -12.00 -13.13 2.55
C GLU A 26 -11.86 -13.38 1.04
N VAL A 27 -11.28 -12.42 0.30
CA VAL A 27 -10.98 -12.59 -1.13
C VAL A 27 -10.01 -13.74 -1.36
N LEU A 28 -8.91 -13.81 -0.60
CA LEU A 28 -7.91 -14.87 -0.75
C LEU A 28 -8.49 -16.27 -0.49
N TYR A 29 -9.33 -16.44 0.53
CA TYR A 29 -9.99 -17.73 0.79
C TYR A 29 -11.03 -18.11 -0.25
N ARG A 30 -11.70 -17.13 -0.87
CA ARG A 30 -12.62 -17.37 -1.97
C ARG A 30 -11.88 -17.79 -3.24
N GLU A 31 -10.84 -17.03 -3.61
CA GLU A 31 -10.09 -17.25 -4.85
C GLU A 31 -9.15 -18.45 -4.79
N LYS A 32 -8.69 -18.83 -3.59
CA LYS A 32 -7.77 -19.96 -3.36
C LYS A 32 -6.52 -19.93 -4.25
N PRO A 33 -5.79 -18.80 -4.35
CA PRO A 33 -4.63 -18.74 -5.23
C PRO A 33 -3.51 -19.67 -4.73
N SER A 34 -2.80 -20.25 -5.70
CA SER A 34 -1.55 -20.98 -5.46
C SER A 34 -0.34 -20.04 -5.38
N HIS A 35 -0.46 -18.84 -5.94
CA HIS A 35 0.58 -17.81 -5.95
C HIS A 35 -0.05 -16.42 -5.78
N ILE A 36 0.56 -15.60 -4.91
CA ILE A 36 0.11 -14.25 -4.59
C ILE A 36 1.24 -13.28 -4.91
N PHE A 37 0.95 -12.31 -5.75
CA PHE A 37 1.83 -11.19 -6.05
C PHE A 37 1.35 -9.98 -5.26
N VAL A 38 2.25 -9.35 -4.50
CA VAL A 38 1.94 -8.18 -3.69
C VAL A 38 2.75 -7.00 -4.23
N GLU A 39 2.07 -5.89 -4.49
CA GLU A 39 2.66 -4.60 -4.81
C GLU A 39 3.36 -4.00 -3.57
N LEU A 40 4.51 -4.58 -3.26
CA LEU A 40 5.44 -4.13 -2.24
C LEU A 40 6.82 -4.55 -2.71
N SER A 41 7.80 -3.65 -2.64
CA SER A 41 9.14 -3.99 -3.12
C SER A 41 9.90 -4.80 -2.06
N PRO A 42 10.84 -5.67 -2.46
CA PRO A 42 11.74 -6.34 -1.52
C PRO A 42 12.49 -5.36 -0.61
N TRP A 43 12.95 -4.23 -1.16
CA TRP A 43 13.60 -3.18 -0.39
C TRP A 43 12.63 -2.56 0.64
N GLY A 44 11.42 -2.19 0.21
CA GLY A 44 10.42 -1.53 1.06
C GLY A 44 9.92 -2.44 2.18
N PHE A 45 9.85 -3.75 1.93
CA PHE A 45 9.63 -4.76 2.95
C PHE A 45 10.79 -4.84 3.94
N SER A 46 12.03 -4.97 3.44
CA SER A 46 13.23 -5.10 4.26
C SER A 46 13.43 -3.90 5.20
N LEU A 47 13.26 -2.67 4.68
CA LEU A 47 13.31 -1.45 5.47
C LEU A 47 12.33 -1.51 6.64
N ARG A 48 11.05 -1.79 6.37
CA ARG A 48 10.01 -1.84 7.41
C ARG A 48 10.26 -2.95 8.42
N LYS A 49 10.66 -4.13 7.96
CA LYS A 49 10.99 -5.25 8.84
C LYS A 49 12.15 -4.91 9.79
N ARG A 50 13.18 -4.22 9.31
CA ARG A 50 14.39 -3.90 10.08
C ARG A 50 14.27 -2.64 10.94
N TYR A 51 13.61 -1.60 10.43
CA TYR A 51 13.67 -0.25 11.01
C TYR A 51 12.33 0.31 11.48
N SER A 52 11.19 -0.35 11.27
CA SER A 52 9.88 0.20 11.71
C SER A 52 9.85 0.55 13.19
N ARG A 53 10.40 -0.29 14.07
CA ARG A 53 10.48 0.02 15.52
C ARG A 53 11.24 1.31 15.78
N PHE A 54 12.43 1.45 15.21
CA PHE A 54 13.26 2.64 15.34
C PHE A 54 12.56 3.89 14.80
N LEU A 55 11.95 3.80 13.61
CA LEU A 55 11.23 4.92 13.00
C LEU A 55 10.00 5.34 13.82
N LEU A 56 9.26 4.37 14.37
CA LEU A 56 8.12 4.65 15.25
C LEU A 56 8.56 5.25 16.59
N GLU A 57 9.70 4.84 17.14
CA GLU A 57 10.28 5.47 18.33
C GLU A 57 10.73 6.91 18.05
N HIS A 58 11.37 7.14 16.91
CA HIS A 58 11.76 8.48 16.46
C HIS A 58 10.52 9.39 16.27
N LEU A 59 9.48 8.89 15.59
CA LEU A 59 8.19 9.57 15.47
C LEU A 59 7.61 9.93 16.84
N ARG A 60 7.58 8.98 17.79
CA ARG A 60 7.04 9.23 19.13
C ARG A 60 7.83 10.29 19.90
N LYS A 61 9.16 10.31 19.76
CA LYS A 61 10.02 11.34 20.35
C LYS A 61 9.64 12.72 19.81
N ASN A 62 9.62 12.86 18.49
CA ASN A 62 9.37 14.14 17.83
C ASN A 62 7.92 14.60 18.01
N LEU A 63 6.95 13.69 18.12
CA LEU A 63 5.56 13.99 18.49
C LEU A 63 5.41 14.57 19.90
N ARG A 64 6.23 14.13 20.88
CA ARG A 64 6.20 14.72 22.23
C ARG A 64 6.71 16.16 22.21
N GLU A 65 7.77 16.40 21.45
CA GLU A 65 8.31 17.75 21.25
C GLU A 65 7.31 18.65 20.54
N ALA A 66 6.71 18.18 19.43
CA ALA A 66 5.67 18.90 18.71
C ALA A 66 4.44 19.20 19.60
N ALA A 67 4.01 18.24 20.42
CA ALA A 67 2.92 18.44 21.37
C ALA A 67 3.25 19.54 22.40
N SER A 68 4.50 19.58 22.89
CA SER A 68 4.97 20.61 23.81
C SER A 68 4.97 21.99 23.15
N ILE A 69 5.41 22.11 21.90
CA ILE A 69 5.41 23.37 21.14
C ILE A 69 3.98 23.89 20.96
N LEU A 70 3.05 23.01 20.60
CA LEU A 70 1.63 23.35 20.37
C LEU A 70 0.80 23.43 21.66
N ARG A 71 1.38 23.09 22.82
CA ARG A 71 0.68 23.03 24.12
C ARG A 71 -0.56 22.13 24.11
N ILE A 72 -0.49 21.02 23.38
CA ILE A 72 -1.54 19.99 23.33
C ILE A 72 -1.11 18.72 24.05
N LYS A 73 -2.05 17.83 24.39
CA LYS A 73 -1.70 16.55 25.01
C LYS A 73 -1.07 15.62 23.97
N TYR A 74 0.00 14.93 24.37
CA TYR A 74 0.64 13.91 23.54
C TYR A 74 -0.33 12.82 23.07
N THR A 75 -1.33 12.45 23.89
CA THR A 75 -2.34 11.46 23.50
C THR A 75 -3.21 11.89 22.33
N ASP A 76 -3.39 13.20 22.15
CA ASP A 76 -4.24 13.75 21.09
C ASP A 76 -3.48 13.76 19.76
N THR A 77 -2.15 13.91 19.78
CA THR A 77 -1.33 13.78 18.56
C THR A 77 -1.39 12.38 17.97
N LEU A 78 -1.45 11.34 18.81
CA LEU A 78 -1.58 9.95 18.36
C LEU A 78 -2.92 9.64 17.69
N LYS A 79 -3.96 10.43 17.99
CA LYS A 79 -5.29 10.31 17.37
C LYS A 79 -5.41 11.11 16.08
N HIS A 80 -4.44 11.98 15.79
CA HIS A 80 -4.50 12.84 14.62
C HIS A 80 -4.43 11.99 13.34
N PRO A 81 -5.36 12.15 12.38
CA PRO A 81 -5.46 11.28 11.20
C PRO A 81 -4.16 11.19 10.40
N SER A 82 -3.47 12.31 10.19
CA SER A 82 -2.22 12.33 9.43
C SER A 82 -1.09 11.58 10.16
N ILE A 83 -1.10 11.56 11.50
CA ILE A 83 -0.16 10.75 12.28
C ILE A 83 -0.48 9.26 12.13
N GLN A 84 -1.76 8.89 12.11
CA GLN A 84 -2.17 7.51 11.82
C GLN A 84 -1.70 7.07 10.43
N SER A 85 -1.79 7.94 9.42
CA SER A 85 -1.27 7.67 8.07
C SER A 85 0.25 7.48 8.06
N ILE A 86 1.02 8.28 8.81
CA ILE A 86 2.47 8.10 8.96
C ILE A 86 2.78 6.74 9.60
N VAL A 87 2.11 6.39 10.69
CA VAL A 87 2.28 5.09 11.36
C VAL A 87 1.97 3.95 10.41
N ALA A 88 0.90 4.06 9.63
CA ALA A 88 0.52 3.06 8.63
C ALA A 88 1.57 2.93 7.51
N LYS A 89 2.16 4.05 7.06
CA LYS A 89 3.22 4.08 6.05
C LYS A 89 4.52 3.40 6.51
N ILE A 90 4.91 3.60 7.78
CA ILE A 90 6.09 2.97 8.40
C ILE A 90 5.87 1.48 8.69
N SER A 91 4.62 1.09 8.99
CA SER A 91 4.26 -0.29 9.29
C SER A 91 4.29 -1.16 8.03
N ILE A 92 4.48 -2.47 8.21
CA ILE A 92 4.32 -3.44 7.10
C ILE A 92 2.85 -3.37 6.60
N PRO A 93 2.61 -3.18 5.30
CA PRO A 93 1.26 -2.99 4.75
C PRO A 93 0.36 -4.20 5.00
N TYR A 94 -0.95 -3.96 5.13
CA TYR A 94 -1.89 -5.05 5.46
C TYR A 94 -2.00 -6.05 4.32
N GLU A 95 -1.78 -5.61 3.10
CA GLU A 95 -1.79 -6.38 1.86
C GLU A 95 -0.79 -7.54 1.96
N TYR A 96 0.44 -7.22 2.38
CA TYR A 96 1.47 -8.23 2.66
C TYR A 96 1.09 -9.11 3.85
N ARG A 97 0.63 -8.52 4.96
CA ARG A 97 0.31 -9.29 6.17
C ARG A 97 -0.79 -10.33 5.91
N ALA A 98 -1.86 -9.95 5.21
CA ALA A 98 -2.96 -10.84 4.86
C ALA A 98 -2.48 -11.94 3.91
N SER A 99 -1.72 -11.57 2.88
CA SER A 99 -1.13 -12.52 1.92
C SER A 99 -0.21 -13.53 2.59
N TYR A 100 0.67 -13.07 3.48
CA TYR A 100 1.58 -13.91 4.23
C TYR A 100 0.83 -14.86 5.16
N ASN A 101 -0.14 -14.36 5.92
CA ASN A 101 -0.93 -15.20 6.83
C ASN A 101 -1.74 -16.27 6.08
N TYR A 102 -2.32 -15.92 4.92
CA TYR A 102 -2.97 -16.89 4.05
C TYR A 102 -1.97 -17.93 3.51
N SER A 103 -0.77 -17.50 3.12
CA SER A 103 0.27 -18.39 2.58
C SER A 103 0.71 -19.47 3.57
N ILE A 104 0.84 -19.10 4.86
CA ILE A 104 1.17 -20.04 5.93
C ILE A 104 0.09 -21.12 6.09
N LYS A 105 -1.19 -20.75 5.93
CA LYS A 105 -2.33 -21.66 6.13
C LYS A 105 -2.63 -22.53 4.90
N SER A 106 -2.35 -22.03 3.70
CA SER A 106 -2.74 -22.67 2.43
C SER A 106 -1.58 -23.34 1.69
N GLY A 107 -0.33 -23.01 2.04
CA GLY A 107 0.85 -23.39 1.26
C GLY A 107 1.05 -22.56 -0.02
N ALA A 108 0.24 -21.52 -0.24
CA ALA A 108 0.44 -20.60 -1.35
C ALA A 108 1.80 -19.90 -1.26
N ARG A 109 2.33 -19.41 -2.38
CA ARG A 109 3.56 -18.61 -2.42
C ARG A 109 3.24 -17.13 -2.44
N VAL A 110 4.09 -16.31 -1.81
CA VAL A 110 4.00 -14.85 -1.85
C VAL A 110 5.24 -14.28 -2.54
N SER A 111 5.03 -13.40 -3.52
CA SER A 111 6.09 -12.70 -4.23
C SER A 111 5.87 -11.19 -4.17
N LEU A 112 6.95 -10.47 -3.89
CA LEU A 112 7.03 -9.01 -3.86
C LEU A 112 7.44 -8.52 -5.24
N VAL A 113 6.59 -7.76 -5.93
CA VAL A 113 6.79 -7.46 -7.36
C VAL A 113 7.09 -5.99 -7.68
N ASP A 114 7.07 -5.12 -6.68
CA ASP A 114 7.29 -3.68 -6.90
C ASP A 114 8.80 -3.33 -6.97
N SER A 115 9.10 -2.17 -7.56
CA SER A 115 10.44 -1.67 -7.82
C SER A 115 11.14 -1.23 -6.53
N SER A 116 12.31 -1.81 -6.27
CA SER A 116 13.17 -1.41 -5.15
C SER A 116 13.77 -0.02 -5.37
N LEU A 117 14.11 0.34 -6.60
CA LEU A 117 14.65 1.67 -6.93
C LEU A 117 13.60 2.76 -6.68
N TYR A 118 12.36 2.52 -7.10
CA TYR A 118 11.25 3.41 -6.81
C TYR A 118 11.05 3.55 -5.30
N SER A 119 10.99 2.43 -4.58
CA SER A 119 10.85 2.46 -3.12
C SER A 119 11.97 3.20 -2.40
N ILE A 120 13.22 3.08 -2.85
CA ILE A 120 14.35 3.85 -2.29
C ILE A 120 14.09 5.35 -2.43
N LYS A 121 13.79 5.84 -3.64
CA LYS A 121 13.51 7.27 -3.89
C LYS A 121 12.42 7.80 -2.96
N HIS A 122 11.31 7.06 -2.83
CA HIS A 122 10.17 7.45 -2.00
C HIS A 122 10.40 7.36 -0.49
N THR A 123 11.42 6.65 -0.04
CA THR A 123 11.72 6.48 1.39
C THR A 123 12.83 7.37 1.88
N LEU A 124 13.64 7.94 0.99
CA LEU A 124 14.59 9.00 1.35
C LEU A 124 13.88 10.21 1.98
N THR A 125 12.64 10.49 1.58
CA THR A 125 11.81 11.59 2.13
C THR A 125 11.19 11.27 3.49
N TRP A 126 11.41 10.07 4.04
CA TRP A 126 10.83 9.72 5.35
C TRP A 126 11.49 10.48 6.49
N ALA A 127 12.73 10.96 6.34
CA ALA A 127 13.36 11.81 7.33
C ALA A 127 12.54 13.09 7.55
N ASP A 128 12.12 13.74 6.44
CA ASP A 128 11.29 14.94 6.49
C ASP A 128 9.92 14.66 7.12
N LEU A 129 9.32 13.51 6.80
CA LEU A 129 8.03 13.09 7.37
C LEU A 129 8.06 12.96 8.90
N LEU A 130 9.24 12.69 9.46
CA LEU A 130 9.44 12.50 10.89
C LEU A 130 9.96 13.76 11.60
N ASP A 131 10.33 14.81 10.88
CA ASP A 131 10.89 16.03 11.45
C ASP A 131 9.89 16.75 12.37
N THR A 132 10.34 17.21 13.53
CA THR A 132 9.49 17.89 14.51
C THR A 132 8.77 19.10 13.92
N ARG A 133 9.41 19.90 13.06
CA ARG A 133 8.79 21.10 12.46
C ARG A 133 7.65 20.70 11.53
N ASN A 134 7.86 19.66 10.73
CA ASN A 134 6.81 19.13 9.84
C ASN A 134 5.66 18.52 10.63
N LEU A 135 5.94 17.85 11.75
CA LEU A 135 4.90 17.33 12.64
C LEU A 135 4.08 18.46 13.29
N VAL A 136 4.72 19.58 13.68
CA VAL A 136 4.01 20.77 14.19
C VAL A 136 3.06 21.33 13.13
N LEU A 137 3.54 21.51 11.89
CA LEU A 137 2.71 21.98 10.78
C LEU A 137 1.53 21.03 10.54
N LEU A 138 1.79 19.74 10.48
CA LEU A 138 0.79 18.71 10.22
C LEU A 138 -0.28 18.64 11.30
N LEU A 139 0.10 18.77 12.58
CA LEU A 139 -0.82 18.78 13.73
C LEU A 139 -1.63 20.07 13.83
N SER A 140 -1.20 21.14 13.18
CA SER A 140 -1.90 22.44 13.16
C SER A 140 -2.96 22.53 12.06
N GLN A 141 -3.00 21.54 11.16
CA GLN A 141 -3.93 21.51 10.03
C GLN A 141 -5.10 20.58 10.33
N GLU A 142 -6.30 20.99 9.94
CA GLU A 142 -7.42 20.06 9.88
C GLU A 142 -7.11 18.96 8.87
N SER A 143 -7.34 17.71 9.27
CA SER A 143 -7.12 16.55 8.43
C SER A 143 -8.35 15.66 8.47
N PRO A 144 -8.87 15.22 7.30
CA PRO A 144 -9.98 14.28 7.28
C PRO A 144 -9.57 12.99 7.99
N SER A 145 -10.51 12.35 8.68
CA SER A 145 -10.25 11.06 9.33
C SER A 145 -9.75 10.02 8.32
N LEU A 146 -8.95 9.05 8.76
CA LEU A 146 -8.49 7.96 7.89
C LEU A 146 -9.67 7.21 7.25
N SER A 147 -10.77 7.02 8.00
CA SER A 147 -11.99 6.40 7.47
C SER A 147 -12.66 7.24 6.38
N SER A 148 -12.65 8.57 6.52
CA SER A 148 -13.17 9.49 5.51
C SER A 148 -12.33 9.45 4.23
N GLN A 149 -11.00 9.41 4.36
CA GLN A 149 -10.07 9.28 3.24
C GLN A 149 -10.29 7.94 2.51
N VAL A 150 -10.34 6.83 3.23
CA VAL A 150 -10.60 5.49 2.67
C VAL A 150 -11.97 5.44 1.95
N SER A 151 -13.00 6.04 2.55
CA SER A 151 -14.33 6.10 1.94
C SER A 151 -14.33 6.94 0.65
N TYR A 152 -13.55 8.01 0.60
CA TYR A 152 -13.37 8.81 -0.61
C TYR A 152 -12.68 8.00 -1.71
N GLU A 153 -11.59 7.29 -1.40
CA GLU A 153 -10.87 6.43 -2.34
C GLU A 153 -11.76 5.32 -2.91
N TYR A 154 -12.59 4.67 -2.08
CA TYR A 154 -13.56 3.67 -2.57
C TYR A 154 -14.63 4.27 -3.49
N ARG A 155 -15.13 5.49 -3.18
CA ARG A 155 -16.09 6.17 -4.06
C ARG A 155 -15.46 6.50 -5.41
N LEU A 156 -14.22 6.99 -5.39
CA LEU A 156 -13.46 7.33 -6.60
C LEU A 156 -13.16 6.09 -7.46
N ALA A 157 -12.64 5.03 -6.84
CA ALA A 157 -12.43 3.74 -7.50
C ALA A 157 -13.74 3.21 -8.10
N GLY A 158 -14.84 3.26 -7.34
CA GLY A 158 -16.15 2.83 -7.81
C GLY A 158 -16.72 3.70 -8.94
N SER A 159 -16.47 5.02 -8.95
CA SER A 159 -16.90 5.87 -10.06
C SER A 159 -16.14 5.56 -11.33
N ILE A 160 -14.83 5.33 -11.23
CA ILE A 160 -13.98 4.99 -12.37
C ILE A 160 -14.41 3.65 -12.97
N LEU A 161 -14.61 2.63 -12.14
CA LEU A 161 -15.07 1.31 -12.60
C LEU A 161 -16.46 1.33 -13.25
N ARG A 162 -17.31 2.31 -12.91
CA ARG A 162 -18.64 2.49 -13.51
C ARG A 162 -18.64 3.37 -14.76
N GLN A 163 -17.63 4.21 -14.95
CA GLN A 163 -17.50 5.04 -16.14
C GLN A 163 -16.90 4.20 -17.26
N SER A 164 -17.68 3.93 -18.31
CA SER A 164 -17.21 3.26 -19.53
C SER A 164 -16.25 4.13 -20.36
N ASP A 165 -16.08 5.39 -19.99
CA ASP A 165 -15.33 6.39 -20.76
C ASP A 165 -13.92 6.54 -20.20
N LYS A 166 -12.97 5.85 -20.84
CA LYS A 166 -11.55 5.81 -20.44
C LYS A 166 -10.90 7.20 -20.39
N ASN A 167 -11.42 8.17 -21.13
CA ASN A 167 -10.75 9.47 -21.30
C ASN A 167 -10.84 10.39 -20.07
N ALA A 168 -11.91 10.31 -19.27
CA ALA A 168 -12.05 11.12 -18.05
C ALA A 168 -11.15 10.60 -16.90
N VAL A 169 -10.86 9.30 -16.91
CA VAL A 169 -10.03 8.60 -15.93
C VAL A 169 -8.55 8.94 -16.16
N THR A 170 -8.12 8.97 -17.43
CA THR A 170 -6.76 9.37 -17.81
C THR A 170 -6.42 10.76 -17.25
N THR A 171 -7.29 11.77 -17.38
CA THR A 171 -7.02 13.15 -16.89
C THR A 171 -6.93 13.26 -15.36
N LEU A 172 -7.59 12.38 -14.60
CA LEU A 172 -7.51 12.33 -13.14
C LEU A 172 -6.23 11.64 -12.62
N LEU A 173 -5.59 10.80 -13.45
CA LEU A 173 -4.44 9.96 -13.08
C LEU A 173 -3.12 10.37 -13.75
N THR A 174 -3.16 11.15 -14.84
CA THR A 174 -1.97 11.56 -15.63
C THR A 174 -1.19 12.75 -15.08
N TYR A 175 -1.14 12.90 -13.76
CA TYR A 175 -0.11 13.71 -13.10
C TYR A 175 1.02 12.83 -12.53
N GLY A 176 1.33 11.73 -13.23
CA GLY A 176 2.49 10.89 -12.95
C GLY A 176 3.75 11.50 -13.56
N ASP A 177 4.79 11.67 -12.77
CA ASP A 177 6.16 11.84 -13.28
C ASP A 177 6.56 10.56 -14.04
N ASN A 178 7.48 10.63 -15.01
CA ASN A 178 7.94 9.48 -15.83
C ASN A 178 8.32 8.25 -14.98
N THR A 179 8.69 8.48 -13.71
CA THR A 179 9.00 7.44 -12.72
C THR A 179 7.85 6.50 -12.36
N GLU A 180 6.59 6.92 -12.53
CA GLU A 180 5.42 6.09 -12.23
C GLU A 180 5.13 5.12 -13.39
N GLU A 181 5.25 5.57 -14.65
CA GLU A 181 5.14 4.69 -15.82
C GLU A 181 6.23 3.60 -15.83
N GLU A 182 7.48 3.99 -15.54
CA GLU A 182 8.60 3.04 -15.40
C GLU A 182 8.34 1.98 -14.32
N ARG A 183 7.66 2.38 -13.24
CA ARG A 183 7.30 1.48 -12.14
C ARG A 183 6.21 0.49 -12.58
N GLU A 184 5.19 0.96 -13.31
CA GLU A 184 4.14 0.08 -13.84
C GLU A 184 4.71 -0.96 -14.80
N GLU A 185 5.57 -0.52 -15.72
CA GLU A 185 6.26 -1.42 -16.63
C GLU A 185 7.12 -2.45 -15.88
N TRP A 186 7.83 -2.02 -14.83
CA TRP A 186 8.56 -2.93 -13.96
C TRP A 186 7.67 -4.00 -13.34
N ILE A 187 6.56 -3.61 -12.71
CA ILE A 187 5.62 -4.54 -12.06
C ILE A 187 5.09 -5.55 -13.08
N PHE A 188 4.66 -5.07 -14.26
CA PHE A 188 4.16 -5.91 -15.34
C PHE A 188 5.19 -6.94 -15.79
N ASN A 189 6.43 -6.51 -15.99
CA ASN A 189 7.53 -7.39 -16.40
C ASN A 189 7.85 -8.44 -15.33
N GLN A 190 7.83 -8.06 -14.03
CA GLN A 190 8.00 -9.01 -12.93
C GLN A 190 6.87 -10.05 -12.88
N LEU A 191 5.62 -9.63 -13.07
CA LEU A 191 4.48 -10.55 -13.12
C LEU A 191 4.62 -11.54 -14.27
N ARG A 192 4.94 -11.07 -15.49
CA ARG A 192 5.15 -11.95 -16.66
C ARG A 192 6.26 -12.96 -16.44
N LEU A 193 7.39 -12.52 -15.88
CA LEU A 193 8.53 -13.38 -15.59
C LEU A 193 8.19 -14.45 -14.54
N GLN A 194 7.53 -14.07 -13.44
CA GLN A 194 7.18 -15.02 -12.39
C GLN A 194 6.11 -16.01 -12.86
N LEU A 195 5.12 -15.56 -13.63
CA LEU A 195 4.09 -16.43 -14.20
C LEU A 195 4.69 -17.44 -15.18
N SER A 196 5.67 -17.05 -16.01
CA SER A 196 6.32 -17.95 -16.96
C SER A 196 7.20 -19.00 -16.26
N ILE A 197 7.95 -18.61 -15.23
CA ILE A 197 8.85 -19.50 -14.49
C ILE A 197 8.06 -20.46 -13.58
N ARG A 198 7.07 -19.95 -12.85
CA ARG A 198 6.38 -20.71 -11.80
C ARG A 198 5.20 -21.51 -12.32
N ASN A 199 4.62 -21.09 -13.44
CA ASN A 199 3.46 -21.71 -14.07
C ASN A 199 2.31 -22.06 -13.09
N PRO A 200 1.86 -21.10 -12.24
CA PRO A 200 0.79 -21.35 -11.27
C PRO A 200 -0.55 -21.58 -11.96
N LYS A 201 -1.39 -22.47 -11.41
CA LYS A 201 -2.75 -22.72 -11.94
C LYS A 201 -3.66 -21.50 -11.75
N LYS A 202 -3.63 -20.91 -10.56
CA LYS A 202 -4.38 -19.71 -10.19
C LYS A 202 -3.51 -18.78 -9.37
N SER A 203 -3.48 -17.51 -9.78
CA SER A 203 -2.71 -16.46 -9.12
C SER A 203 -3.58 -15.27 -8.79
N VAL A 204 -3.18 -14.51 -7.78
CA VAL A 204 -3.76 -13.21 -7.43
C VAL A 204 -2.66 -12.16 -7.45
N PHE A 205 -2.91 -11.01 -8.09
CA PHE A 205 -2.11 -9.79 -7.91
C PHE A 205 -2.88 -8.81 -7.02
N ILE A 206 -2.21 -8.30 -6.00
CA ILE A 206 -2.76 -7.38 -5.00
C ILE A 206 -2.01 -6.07 -5.13
N GLY A 207 -2.74 -5.03 -5.53
CA GLY A 207 -2.19 -3.69 -5.70
C GLY A 207 -3.20 -2.59 -5.39
N GLY A 208 -2.73 -1.35 -5.33
CA GLY A 208 -3.53 -0.16 -5.19
C GLY A 208 -4.56 -0.05 -6.31
N TRP A 209 -5.75 0.45 -6.01
CA TRP A 209 -6.83 0.51 -6.99
C TRP A 209 -6.50 1.36 -8.23
N LYS A 210 -5.57 2.31 -8.09
CA LYS A 210 -5.12 3.19 -9.18
C LYS A 210 -4.42 2.45 -10.33
N HIS A 211 -3.87 1.26 -10.06
CA HIS A 211 -3.29 0.39 -11.10
C HIS A 211 -4.33 -0.19 -12.08
N PHE A 212 -5.62 -0.09 -11.75
CA PHE A 212 -6.71 -0.71 -12.50
C PHE A 212 -7.62 0.32 -13.17
N ALA A 213 -7.21 1.59 -13.12
CA ALA A 213 -7.96 2.74 -13.59
C ALA A 213 -7.42 3.23 -14.94
#